data_AF-A0A0Q7AW95-F1
#
_entry.id   AF-A0A0Q7AW95-F1
#
_cell.length_a   1.000
_cell.length_b   1.000
_cell.length_c   1.000
_cell.angle_alpha   90.00
_cell.angle_beta   90.00
_cell.angle_gamma   90.00
#
_symmetry.space_group_name_H-M   'P 1'
#
loop_
_entity.id
_entity.type
_entity.pdbx_description
1 polymer ?
#
loop_
_entity_poly.entity_id
_entity_poly.type
_entity_poly.pdbx_seq_one_letter_code
_entity_poly.pdbx_strand_id
1 'polypeptide(L)'
;MIDAGRALGSYRLHRKAVATAPGYRGNYSTSMASEVRLNYRSRDLVLDMLRQRSGVLIDPPPLTLPVHVRHRVVSWRSSREQHPFPADCARSLLQLMSDSLKACPGYSFLDRLSIRTWTAGVLFAPMSVANRLMRIDRSSTLFSSVLRLGRRGLR
;
A
#
# COMPACT_ATOMS: atom_id res chain seq x y z
N MET A 1 -22.41 4.45 17.42
CA MET A 1 -22.35 2.98 17.46
C MET A 1 -23.04 2.49 16.20
N ILE A 2 -22.33 1.82 15.28
CA ILE A 2 -22.94 1.34 14.04
C ILE A 2 -23.55 -0.03 14.35
N ASP A 3 -24.87 -0.06 14.48
CA ASP A 3 -25.64 -1.30 14.65
C ASP A 3 -25.90 -1.91 13.27
N ALA A 4 -25.08 -2.89 12.89
CA ALA A 4 -25.40 -3.74 11.76
C ALA A 4 -26.33 -4.83 12.30
N GLY A 5 -27.64 -4.71 12.04
CA GLY A 5 -28.70 -5.61 12.54
C GLY A 5 -28.61 -7.09 12.10
N ARG A 6 -27.42 -7.57 11.71
CA ARG A 6 -27.04 -8.96 11.47
C ARG A 6 -25.57 -9.16 11.85
N ALA A 7 -25.24 -10.30 12.45
CA ALA A 7 -23.87 -10.63 12.84
C ALA A 7 -22.92 -10.48 11.64
N LEU A 8 -21.89 -9.63 11.79
CA LEU A 8 -20.79 -9.57 10.83
C LEU A 8 -20.10 -10.94 10.87
N GLY A 9 -20.28 -11.73 9.81
CA GLY A 9 -19.68 -13.06 9.68
C GLY A 9 -18.20 -13.02 10.05
N SER A 10 -17.76 -14.00 10.85
CA SER A 10 -16.44 -14.03 11.47
C SER A 10 -15.32 -13.81 10.44
N TYR A 11 -14.76 -12.60 10.40
CA TYR A 11 -13.57 -12.34 9.61
C TYR A 11 -12.38 -12.95 10.33
N ARG A 12 -12.01 -14.18 9.93
CA ARG A 12 -10.76 -14.82 10.31
C ARG A 12 -9.61 -13.96 9.75
N LEU A 13 -8.96 -13.19 10.62
CA LEU A 13 -7.78 -12.37 10.31
C LEU A 13 -6.58 -13.30 10.12
N HIS A 14 -6.46 -13.91 8.94
CA HIS A 14 -5.26 -14.64 8.58
C HIS A 14 -4.13 -13.64 8.26
N ARG A 15 -3.11 -13.60 9.12
CA ARG A 15 -1.85 -12.89 8.87
C ARG A 15 -1.12 -13.60 7.72
N LYS A 16 -1.06 -12.97 6.54
CA LYS A 16 -0.40 -13.55 5.36
C LYS A 16 1.13 -13.34 5.46
N ALA A 17 1.90 -14.37 5.10
CA ALA A 17 3.31 -14.21 4.78
C ALA A 17 3.46 -13.42 3.47
N VAL A 18 4.42 -12.51 3.42
CA VAL A 18 4.53 -11.58 2.30
C VAL A 18 5.30 -12.24 1.16
N ALA A 19 4.54 -12.76 0.21
CA ALA A 19 5.07 -13.16 -1.07
C ALA A 19 4.82 -12.05 -2.08
N THR A 20 5.80 -11.79 -2.93
CA THR A 20 5.72 -11.05 -4.20
C THR A 20 4.75 -11.67 -5.21
N ALA A 21 4.01 -12.71 -4.81
CA ALA A 21 3.02 -13.40 -5.62
C ALA A 21 1.61 -12.88 -5.26
N PRO A 22 0.81 -12.52 -6.28
CA PRO A 22 -0.54 -12.03 -6.07
C PRO A 22 -1.42 -13.10 -5.43
N GLY A 23 -2.25 -12.71 -4.47
CA GLY A 23 -3.25 -13.61 -3.88
C GLY A 23 -3.82 -13.12 -2.55
N TYR A 24 -5.10 -12.76 -2.54
CA TYR A 24 -5.91 -12.69 -1.33
C TYR A 24 -7.22 -13.41 -1.62
N ARG A 25 -7.60 -14.35 -0.73
CA ARG A 25 -8.92 -14.98 -0.62
C ARG A 25 -9.62 -15.32 -1.95
N GLY A 26 -9.32 -16.49 -2.52
CA GLY A 26 -10.19 -17.12 -3.51
C GLY A 26 -10.45 -16.32 -4.80
N ASN A 27 -9.70 -15.25 -5.10
CA ASN A 27 -9.85 -14.47 -6.32
C ASN A 27 -8.51 -14.12 -6.99
N TYR A 28 -8.52 -14.42 -8.29
CA TYR A 28 -7.56 -14.28 -9.37
C TYR A 28 -6.91 -12.89 -9.52
N SER A 29 -6.01 -12.48 -8.62
CA SER A 29 -4.99 -11.52 -9.05
C SER A 29 -3.89 -12.34 -9.72
N THR A 30 -3.83 -12.31 -11.05
CA THR A 30 -2.76 -12.95 -11.83
C THR A 30 -1.53 -12.05 -11.95
N SER A 31 -1.66 -10.77 -11.61
CA SER A 31 -0.61 -9.76 -11.69
C SER A 31 -0.76 -8.66 -10.62
N MET A 32 0.33 -7.94 -10.36
CA MET A 32 0.34 -6.77 -9.47
C MET A 32 -0.57 -5.65 -9.99
N ALA A 33 -0.74 -5.52 -11.32
CA ALA A 33 -1.66 -4.56 -11.91
C ALA A 33 -3.13 -4.87 -11.55
N SER A 34 -3.52 -6.15 -11.59
CA SER A 34 -4.85 -6.59 -11.17
C SER A 34 -5.10 -6.35 -9.68
N GLU A 35 -4.07 -6.55 -8.84
CA GLU A 35 -4.15 -6.25 -7.42
C GLU A 35 -4.38 -4.75 -7.17
N VAL A 36 -3.65 -3.88 -7.87
CA VAL A 36 -3.85 -2.43 -7.79
C VAL A 36 -5.27 -2.06 -8.22
N ARG A 37 -5.78 -2.58 -9.33
CA ARG A 37 -7.17 -2.34 -9.77
C ARG A 37 -8.18 -2.73 -8.70
N LEU A 38 -8.01 -3.89 -8.09
CA LEU A 38 -8.92 -4.39 -7.06
C LEU A 38 -8.93 -3.52 -5.80
N ASN A 39 -7.76 -3.08 -5.34
CA ASN A 39 -7.66 -2.22 -4.16
C ASN A 39 -8.36 -0.86 -4.37
N TYR A 40 -8.17 -0.26 -5.55
CA TYR A 40 -8.81 1.02 -5.87
C TYR A 40 -10.31 0.87 -6.08
N ARG A 41 -10.76 -0.17 -6.80
CA ARG A 41 -12.20 -0.46 -6.96
C ARG A 41 -12.88 -0.68 -5.61
N SER A 42 -12.26 -1.45 -4.72
CA SER A 42 -12.80 -1.70 -3.38
C SER A 42 -12.93 -0.41 -2.56
N ARG A 43 -11.90 0.45 -2.60
CA ARG A 43 -11.94 1.77 -1.97
C ARG A 43 -13.10 2.61 -2.52
N ASP A 44 -13.21 2.71 -3.84
CA ASP A 44 -14.21 3.58 -4.48
C ASP A 44 -15.64 3.08 -4.15
N LEU A 45 -15.87 1.77 -4.15
CA LEU A 45 -17.15 1.19 -3.70
C LEU A 45 -17.46 1.49 -2.23
N VAL A 46 -16.47 1.44 -1.34
CA VAL A 46 -16.66 1.78 0.07
C VAL A 46 -17.01 3.26 0.23
N LEU A 47 -16.34 4.15 -0.51
CA LEU A 47 -16.64 5.58 -0.48
C LEU A 47 -18.04 5.87 -1.01
N ASP A 48 -18.45 5.20 -2.09
CA ASP A 48 -19.82 5.31 -2.61
C ASP A 48 -20.85 4.79 -1.60
N MET A 49 -20.56 3.68 -0.91
CA MET A 49 -21.44 3.18 0.17
C MET A 49 -21.53 4.16 1.33
N LEU A 50 -20.43 4.77 1.77
CA LEU A 50 -20.42 5.77 2.84
C LEU A 50 -21.24 7.01 2.45
N ARG A 51 -21.09 7.47 1.21
CA ARG A 51 -21.90 8.55 0.66
C ARG A 51 -23.39 8.21 0.67
N GLN A 52 -23.76 7.03 0.14
CA GLN A 52 -25.16 6.63 -0.01
C GLN A 52 -25.85 6.30 1.33
N ARG A 53 -25.14 5.67 2.26
CA ARG A 53 -25.72 5.15 3.51
C ARG A 53 -25.57 6.08 4.71
N SER A 54 -24.53 6.91 4.72
CA SER A 54 -24.20 7.76 5.88
C SER A 54 -24.13 9.25 5.52
N GLY A 55 -24.31 9.62 4.25
CA GLY A 55 -24.19 11.00 3.79
C GLY A 55 -22.77 11.57 3.89
N VAL A 56 -21.78 10.74 4.22
CA VAL A 56 -20.39 11.17 4.39
C VAL A 56 -19.77 11.38 3.01
N LEU A 57 -19.37 12.62 2.74
CA LEU A 57 -18.66 12.99 1.52
C LEU A 57 -17.18 13.15 1.85
N ILE A 58 -16.33 12.43 1.10
CA ILE A 58 -14.87 12.55 1.16
C ILE A 58 -14.42 13.18 -0.15
N ASP A 59 -13.75 14.33 -0.06
CA ASP A 59 -13.31 15.06 -1.25
C ASP A 59 -12.31 14.24 -2.08
N PRO A 60 -12.52 14.13 -3.40
CA PRO A 60 -11.60 13.42 -4.28
C PRO A 60 -10.36 14.25 -4.65
N PRO A 61 -9.22 13.60 -4.95
CA PRO A 61 -8.99 12.16 -4.88
C PRO A 61 -8.69 11.70 -3.44
N PRO A 62 -9.32 10.60 -2.96
CA PRO A 62 -9.09 10.09 -1.62
C PRO A 62 -7.64 9.63 -1.45
N LEU A 63 -7.02 10.02 -0.34
CA LEU A 63 -5.67 9.62 0.01
C LEU A 63 -5.55 8.09 0.06
N THR A 64 -4.46 7.59 -0.49
CA THR A 64 -4.21 6.14 -0.58
C THR A 64 -3.23 5.72 0.51
N LEU A 65 -3.46 4.59 1.18
CA LEU A 65 -2.54 4.08 2.21
C LEU A 65 -1.14 3.77 1.64
N PRO A 66 -0.04 3.94 2.41
CA PRO A 66 1.32 3.75 1.89
C PRO A 66 1.57 2.35 1.31
N VAL A 67 0.92 1.32 1.87
CA VAL A 67 1.00 -0.06 1.36
C VAL A 67 0.39 -0.19 -0.04
N HIS A 68 -0.74 0.47 -0.31
CA HIS A 68 -1.36 0.45 -1.64
C HIS A 68 -0.58 1.33 -2.64
N VAL A 69 0.02 2.43 -2.18
CA VAL A 69 0.94 3.22 -3.01
C VAL A 69 2.17 2.40 -3.38
N ARG A 70 2.70 1.59 -2.44
CA ARG A 70 3.80 0.65 -2.73
C ARG A 70 3.42 -0.32 -3.84
N HIS A 71 2.24 -0.94 -3.80
CA HIS A 71 1.79 -1.88 -4.84
C HIS A 71 1.63 -1.17 -6.19
N ARG A 72 1.15 0.07 -6.19
CA ARG A 72 1.04 0.92 -7.38
C ARG A 72 2.41 1.24 -7.98
N VAL A 73 3.40 1.58 -7.15
CA VAL A 73 4.80 1.79 -7.56
C VAL A 73 5.40 0.52 -8.18
N VAL A 74 5.21 -0.64 -7.54
CA VAL A 74 5.69 -1.92 -8.08
C VAL A 74 5.03 -2.23 -9.41
N SER A 75 3.70 -2.11 -9.51
CA SER A 75 2.96 -2.30 -10.75
C SER A 75 3.48 -1.40 -11.88
N TRP A 76 3.67 -0.11 -11.60
CA TRP A 76 4.17 0.85 -12.58
C TRP A 76 5.59 0.48 -13.05
N ARG A 77 6.44 0.02 -12.13
CA ARG A 77 7.83 -0.32 -12.43
C ARG A 77 7.97 -1.64 -13.17
N SER A 78 7.24 -2.68 -12.76
CA SER A 78 7.39 -4.04 -13.32
C SER A 78 6.56 -4.29 -14.58
N SER A 79 5.44 -3.57 -14.75
CA SER A 79 4.42 -3.91 -15.75
C SER A 79 3.71 -2.65 -16.24
N ARG A 80 4.48 -1.71 -16.80
CA ARG A 80 4.00 -0.37 -17.17
C ARG A 80 2.85 -0.39 -18.17
N GLU A 81 2.85 -1.33 -19.12
CA GLU A 81 1.78 -1.47 -20.13
C GLU A 81 0.43 -1.90 -19.52
N GLN A 82 0.46 -2.70 -18.45
CA GLN A 82 -0.75 -3.21 -17.79
C GLN A 82 -1.18 -2.31 -16.62
N HIS A 83 -0.36 -1.31 -16.29
CA HIS A 83 -0.56 -0.44 -15.15
C HIS A 83 -1.87 0.36 -15.29
N PRO A 84 -2.75 0.34 -14.26
CA PRO A 84 -4.10 0.90 -14.40
C PRO A 84 -4.17 2.43 -14.44
N PHE A 85 -3.07 3.16 -14.20
CA PHE A 85 -3.07 4.62 -14.14
C PHE A 85 -2.14 5.22 -15.20
N PRO A 86 -2.65 5.56 -16.40
CA PRO A 86 -1.81 6.02 -17.50
C PRO A 86 -1.11 7.35 -17.22
N ALA A 87 -1.67 8.18 -16.33
CA ALA A 87 -1.09 9.46 -15.91
C ALA A 87 0.06 9.31 -14.90
N ASP A 88 0.35 8.09 -14.41
CA ASP A 88 1.42 7.91 -13.44
C ASP A 88 2.80 8.05 -14.05
N CYS A 89 3.64 8.80 -13.35
CA CYS A 89 5.06 8.92 -13.57
C CYS A 89 5.81 8.80 -12.25
N ALA A 90 7.13 8.66 -12.31
CA ALA A 90 7.96 8.56 -11.11
C ALA A 90 7.72 9.73 -10.13
N ARG A 91 7.58 10.96 -10.64
CA ARG A 91 7.33 12.14 -9.80
C ARG A 91 5.97 12.07 -9.11
N SER A 92 4.90 11.76 -9.84
CA SER A 92 3.55 11.68 -9.26
C SER A 92 3.44 10.58 -8.20
N LEU A 93 4.10 9.44 -8.43
CA LEU A 93 4.13 8.32 -7.49
C LEU A 93 4.92 8.62 -6.22
N LEU A 94 6.06 9.31 -6.33
CA LEU A 94 6.84 9.76 -5.17
C LEU A 94 6.07 10.79 -4.34
N GLN A 95 5.38 11.72 -5.00
CA GLN A 95 4.52 12.71 -4.35
C GLN A 95 3.36 12.03 -3.62
N LEU A 96 2.66 11.12 -4.30
CA LEU A 96 1.56 10.34 -3.71
C LEU A 96 2.00 9.56 -2.46
N MET A 97 3.19 8.96 -2.49
CA MET A 97 3.74 8.29 -1.30
C MET A 97 4.03 9.29 -0.18
N SER A 98 4.57 10.46 -0.51
CA SER A 98 4.91 11.48 0.48
C SER A 98 3.67 12.06 1.16
N ASP A 99 2.61 12.31 0.40
CA ASP A 99 1.31 12.79 0.89
C ASP A 99 0.62 11.73 1.74
N SER A 100 0.63 10.49 1.26
CA SER A 100 0.14 9.32 2.00
C SER A 100 0.80 9.18 3.38
N LEU A 101 2.13 9.30 3.45
CA LEU A 101 2.89 9.21 4.70
C LEU A 101 2.70 10.40 5.63
N LYS A 102 2.44 11.58 5.07
CA LYS A 102 2.14 12.78 5.86
C LYS A 102 0.80 12.61 6.57
N ALA A 103 -0.21 12.10 5.87
CA ALA A 103 -1.56 11.94 6.39
C ALA A 103 -1.75 10.70 7.27
N CYS A 104 -1.01 9.60 7.02
CA CYS A 104 -1.20 8.37 7.79
C CYS A 104 -0.53 8.43 9.17
N PRO A 105 -1.30 8.27 10.27
CA PRO A 105 -0.73 8.11 11.60
C PRO A 105 -0.04 6.74 11.73
N GLY A 106 0.79 6.57 12.77
CA GLY A 106 1.41 5.29 13.11
C GLY A 106 2.77 4.99 12.47
N TYR A 107 3.28 5.88 11.61
CA TYR A 107 4.64 5.79 11.07
C TYR A 107 5.59 6.75 11.81
N SER A 108 6.67 6.21 12.38
CA SER A 108 7.74 7.02 12.96
C SER A 108 8.52 7.80 11.88
N PHE A 109 9.36 8.75 12.29
CA PHE A 109 10.22 9.48 11.36
C PHE A 109 11.09 8.53 10.50
N LEU A 110 11.72 7.53 11.14
CA LEU A 110 12.55 6.54 10.45
C LEU A 110 11.72 5.64 9.51
N ASP A 111 10.49 5.30 9.90
CA ASP A 111 9.58 4.57 9.00
C ASP A 111 9.25 5.40 7.77
N ARG A 112 8.94 6.69 7.93
CA ARG A 112 8.61 7.59 6.83
C ARG A 112 9.80 7.77 5.90
N LEU A 113 10.99 8.01 6.46
CA LEU A 113 12.22 8.15 5.69
C LEU A 113 12.53 6.88 4.90
N SER A 114 12.50 5.70 5.55
CA SER A 114 12.79 4.44 4.88
C SER A 114 11.84 4.14 3.71
N ILE A 115 10.55 4.45 3.84
CA ILE A 115 9.56 4.26 2.76
C ILE A 115 9.84 5.22 1.61
N ARG A 116 10.13 6.49 1.91
CA ARG A 116 10.45 7.49 0.89
C ARG A 116 11.71 7.11 0.13
N THR A 117 12.77 6.71 0.83
CA THR A 117 14.02 6.25 0.21
C THR A 117 13.81 5.00 -0.62
N TRP A 118 13.06 4.01 -0.11
CA TRP A 118 12.69 2.83 -0.89
C TRP A 118 11.92 3.20 -2.16
N THR A 119 10.96 4.12 -2.05
CA THR A 119 10.12 4.55 -3.18
C THR A 119 10.95 5.27 -4.24
N ALA A 120 11.81 6.20 -3.83
CA ALA A 120 12.74 6.86 -4.73
C ALA A 120 13.69 5.84 -5.39
N GLY A 121 14.23 4.89 -4.61
CA GLY A 121 15.10 3.84 -5.12
C GLY A 121 14.43 2.98 -6.20
N VAL A 122 13.20 2.52 -5.98
CA VAL A 122 12.49 1.71 -6.99
C VAL A 122 12.17 2.51 -8.26
N LEU A 123 11.79 3.78 -8.11
CA LEU A 123 11.36 4.62 -9.22
C LEU A 123 12.51 5.10 -10.11
N PHE A 124 13.66 5.42 -9.52
CA PHE A 124 14.77 6.07 -10.24
C PHE A 124 15.99 5.17 -10.49
N ALA A 125 16.14 4.06 -9.77
CA ALA A 125 17.29 3.18 -9.98
C ALA A 125 17.16 2.35 -11.28
N PRO A 126 18.30 1.86 -11.82
CA PRO A 126 18.30 0.86 -12.89
C PRO A 126 17.45 -0.36 -12.53
N MET A 127 16.85 -1.01 -13.54
CA MET A 127 15.87 -2.09 -13.30
C MET A 127 16.44 -3.25 -12.47
N SER A 128 17.72 -3.56 -12.63
CA SER A 128 18.41 -4.59 -11.82
C SER A 128 18.38 -4.27 -10.32
N VAL A 129 18.61 -3.01 -9.96
CA VAL A 129 18.57 -2.52 -8.57
C VAL A 129 17.12 -2.41 -8.10
N ALA A 130 16.24 -1.84 -8.93
CA ALA A 130 14.82 -1.74 -8.61
C ALA A 130 14.20 -3.11 -8.31
N ASN A 131 14.52 -4.14 -9.09
CA ASN A 131 14.06 -5.52 -8.86
C ASN A 131 14.53 -6.08 -7.51
N ARG A 132 15.77 -5.79 -7.10
CA ARG A 132 16.27 -6.17 -5.77
C ARG A 132 15.49 -5.43 -4.67
N LEU A 133 15.31 -4.12 -4.80
CA LEU A 133 14.57 -3.30 -3.84
C LEU A 133 13.10 -3.73 -3.73
N MET A 134 12.44 -4.08 -4.84
CA MET A 134 11.06 -4.55 -4.83
C MET A 134 10.87 -5.87 -4.08
N ARG A 135 11.91 -6.72 -4.07
CA ARG A 135 11.95 -7.97 -3.27
C ARG A 135 12.22 -7.74 -1.79
N ILE A 136 12.80 -6.59 -1.40
CA ILE A 136 12.96 -6.23 0.01
C ILE A 136 11.58 -5.95 0.58
N ASP A 137 11.08 -6.94 1.28
CA ASP A 137 9.81 -6.85 1.95
C ASP A 137 9.95 -6.36 3.40
N ARG A 138 8.97 -5.56 3.84
CA ARG A 138 8.89 -5.02 5.20
C ARG A 138 8.51 -6.07 6.25
N SER A 139 8.08 -7.28 5.86
CA SER A 139 7.93 -8.40 6.80
C SER A 139 9.22 -9.18 7.02
N SER A 140 10.33 -8.86 6.32
CA SER A 140 11.62 -9.40 6.68
C SER A 140 11.97 -8.94 8.11
N THR A 141 12.09 -9.94 8.97
CA THR A 141 12.32 -9.88 10.42
C THR A 141 13.46 -8.93 10.82
N LEU A 142 14.35 -8.57 9.89
CA LEU A 142 15.45 -7.62 10.07
C LEU A 142 14.98 -6.19 10.35
N PHE A 143 13.95 -5.67 9.67
CA PHE A 143 13.54 -4.27 9.85
C PHE A 143 12.81 -4.06 11.19
N SER A 144 11.98 -5.03 11.58
CA SER A 144 11.37 -5.06 12.91
C SER A 144 12.41 -5.27 14.02
N SER A 145 13.47 -6.03 13.78
CA SER A 145 14.55 -6.25 14.76
C SER A 145 15.45 -5.02 14.91
N VAL A 146 15.78 -4.33 13.82
CA VAL A 146 16.54 -3.06 13.86
C VAL A 146 15.73 -1.95 14.55
N LEU A 147 14.43 -1.84 14.26
CA LEU A 147 13.54 -0.89 14.96
C LEU A 147 13.31 -1.26 16.44
N ARG A 148 13.35 -2.55 16.80
CA ARG A 148 13.23 -3.02 18.19
C ARG A 148 14.53 -2.83 18.98
N LEU A 149 15.69 -2.95 18.32
CA LEU A 149 17.01 -2.61 18.88
C LEU A 149 17.15 -1.10 19.14
N GLY A 150 16.73 -0.26 18.19
CA GLY A 150 16.75 1.20 18.37
C GLY A 150 15.86 1.70 19.51
N ARG A 151 14.77 0.98 19.84
CA ARG A 151 13.89 1.29 20.99
C ARG A 151 14.43 0.81 22.34
N ARG A 152 15.43 -0.09 22.38
CA ARG A 152 16.04 -0.55 23.64
C ARG A 152 17.27 0.27 24.05
N GLY A 153 17.89 1.02 23.14
CA GLY A 153 19.02 1.91 23.44
C GLY A 153 18.65 3.31 23.91
N LEU A 154 17.36 3.61 24.12
CA LEU A 154 16.82 4.89 24.58
C LEU A 154 16.12 4.79 25.94
N ARG A 155 16.47 3.78 26.75
CA ARG A 155 16.12 3.69 28.16
C ARG A 155 17.39 3.73 28.99
#